data_AF-K0Z4X3-F1
#
_entry.id   AF-K0Z4X3-F1
#
_cell.length_a   1.000
_cell.length_b   1.000
_cell.length_c   1.000
_cell.angle_alpha   90.00
_cell.angle_beta   90.00
_cell.angle_gamma   90.00
#
_symmetry.space_group_name_H-M   'P 1'
#
loop_
_entity.id
_entity.type
_entity.pdbx_description
1 polymer ?
#
loop_
_entity_poly.entity_id
_entity_poly.type
_entity_poly.pdbx_seq_one_letter_code
_entity_poly.pdbx_strand_id
1 'polypeptide(L)'
;MKRFTRAAAATFALATGIAGFGISSANAAVTHEKDLTASMTVSGMKAAGFAGSVGIHIKNVGSQRYYGEFPAIRFRIDVKTAQGPRGVDRLITTGNLNGAYIRDLGFNTKTSTRSFELTLSNPVNVGEDQLVGWLSFGDGDTQEGRLKNYITITQVSRLDSDKSKENDQNIDSRSHTTLDTGGAAKGIF
;
A
#
# COMPACT_ATOMS: atom_id res chain seq x y z
N MET A 1 -25.90 -8.88 -73.63
CA MET A 1 -25.05 -7.67 -73.72
C MET A 1 -25.27 -6.83 -72.46
N LYS A 2 -24.17 -6.34 -71.88
CA LYS A 2 -23.94 -5.18 -70.96
C LYS A 2 -25.20 -4.52 -70.33
N ARG A 3 -25.36 -4.59 -69.00
CA ARG A 3 -24.86 -3.68 -67.92
C ARG A 3 -25.55 -2.30 -67.87
N PHE A 4 -25.55 -1.74 -66.65
CA PHE A 4 -25.98 -0.40 -66.19
C PHE A 4 -27.42 -0.30 -65.67
N THR A 5 -27.80 0.40 -64.59
CA THR A 5 -27.26 0.82 -63.27
C THR A 5 -28.32 1.80 -62.71
N ARG A 6 -28.32 2.05 -61.39
CA ARG A 6 -29.01 3.16 -60.65
C ARG A 6 -30.51 2.94 -60.42
N ALA A 7 -31.17 3.40 -59.35
CA ALA A 7 -30.85 3.95 -58.04
C ALA A 7 -32.22 4.20 -57.36
N ALA A 8 -32.22 4.47 -56.05
CA ALA A 8 -33.30 5.12 -55.28
C ALA A 8 -34.54 4.25 -54.96
N ALA A 9 -35.23 4.35 -53.83
CA ALA A 9 -35.10 5.21 -52.66
C ALA A 9 -35.61 4.44 -51.44
N ALA A 10 -34.88 4.52 -50.33
CA ALA A 10 -35.37 4.15 -49.03
C ALA A 10 -36.32 5.25 -48.53
N THR A 11 -37.57 4.88 -48.21
CA THR A 11 -38.44 5.73 -47.41
C THR A 11 -38.56 5.08 -46.04
N PHE A 12 -37.83 5.66 -45.08
CA PHE A 12 -37.87 5.29 -43.68
C PHE A 12 -39.17 5.83 -43.07
N ALA A 13 -40.01 4.92 -42.60
CA ALA A 13 -40.95 5.22 -41.55
C ALA A 13 -41.09 3.93 -40.73
N LEU A 14 -40.53 3.90 -39.52
CA LEU A 14 -41.21 3.27 -38.39
C LEU A 14 -40.57 3.68 -37.06
N ALA A 15 -41.45 4.18 -36.20
CA ALA A 15 -41.53 3.90 -34.78
C ALA A 15 -40.34 4.30 -33.88
N THR A 16 -40.57 5.44 -33.22
CA THR A 16 -40.33 5.66 -31.78
C THR A 16 -40.14 4.37 -30.98
N GLY A 17 -38.93 4.21 -30.45
CA GLY A 17 -38.59 3.20 -29.47
C GLY A 17 -37.23 3.54 -28.88
N ILE A 18 -37.16 4.62 -28.09
CA ILE A 18 -36.00 4.91 -27.25
C ILE A 18 -35.98 3.83 -26.16
N ALA A 19 -35.39 2.68 -26.48
CA ALA A 19 -34.89 1.77 -25.47
C ALA A 19 -33.71 2.48 -24.82
N GLY A 20 -33.99 3.12 -23.69
CA GLY A 20 -32.98 3.64 -22.79
C GLY A 20 -32.12 2.50 -22.29
N PHE A 21 -31.06 2.18 -23.03
CA PHE A 21 -29.89 1.56 -22.43
C PHE A 21 -29.29 2.64 -21.54
N GLY A 22 -29.64 2.58 -20.26
CA GLY A 22 -28.91 3.24 -19.22
C GLY A 22 -27.47 2.78 -19.31
N ILE A 23 -26.65 3.56 -20.02
CA ILE A 23 -25.22 3.56 -19.82
C ILE A 23 -25.07 4.16 -18.43
N SER A 24 -25.18 3.32 -17.41
CA SER A 24 -24.51 3.58 -16.16
C SER A 24 -23.06 3.79 -16.56
N SER A 25 -22.66 5.04 -16.63
CA SER A 25 -21.27 5.44 -16.50
C SER A 25 -20.83 4.93 -15.14
N ALA A 26 -20.50 3.64 -15.06
CA ALA A 26 -19.73 3.08 -13.99
C ALA A 26 -18.55 4.03 -13.86
N ASN A 27 -18.41 4.66 -12.70
CA ASN A 27 -17.23 5.42 -12.35
C ASN A 27 -16.05 4.53 -12.68
N ALA A 28 -15.41 4.75 -13.83
CA ALA A 28 -14.14 4.13 -14.14
C ALA A 28 -13.24 4.66 -13.03
N ALA A 29 -12.88 3.80 -12.09
CA ALA A 29 -11.92 4.14 -11.05
C ALA A 29 -10.73 4.76 -11.79
N VAL A 30 -10.33 5.97 -11.39
CA VAL A 30 -9.21 6.66 -12.03
C VAL A 30 -7.97 5.84 -11.71
N THR A 31 -7.60 4.94 -12.62
CA THR A 31 -6.36 4.17 -12.49
C THR A 31 -5.22 5.09 -12.90
N HIS A 32 -4.43 5.51 -11.92
CA HIS A 32 -3.20 6.26 -12.17
C HIS A 32 -2.18 5.38 -12.91
N GLU A 33 -1.32 5.97 -13.74
CA GLU A 33 -0.34 5.18 -14.51
C GLU A 33 0.71 4.52 -13.61
N LYS A 34 1.19 5.29 -12.63
CA LYS A 34 2.17 4.87 -11.64
C LYS A 34 1.55 5.12 -10.27
N ASP A 35 1.33 4.05 -9.53
CA ASP A 35 0.71 4.12 -8.21
C ASP A 35 1.14 2.90 -7.39
N LEU A 36 1.62 3.15 -6.18
CA LEU A 36 2.00 2.13 -5.21
C LEU A 36 1.16 2.31 -3.96
N THR A 37 0.73 1.19 -3.37
CA THR A 37 0.17 1.18 -2.02
C THR A 37 1.01 0.28 -1.12
N ALA A 38 0.86 0.48 0.19
CA ALA A 38 1.53 -0.32 1.20
C ALA A 38 0.52 -1.13 2.00
N SER A 39 0.94 -2.30 2.47
CA SER A 39 0.17 -3.10 3.42
C SER A 39 1.12 -3.88 4.32
N MET A 40 0.57 -4.53 5.34
CA MET A 40 1.35 -5.32 6.28
C MET A 40 0.76 -6.71 6.45
N THR A 41 1.62 -7.67 6.75
CA THR A 41 1.21 -9.03 7.10
C THR A 41 1.81 -9.40 8.45
N VAL A 42 1.06 -10.13 9.27
CA VAL A 42 1.50 -10.57 10.58
C VAL A 42 1.05 -12.01 10.84
N SER A 43 1.83 -12.78 11.61
CA SER A 43 1.37 -14.11 12.00
C SER A 43 0.16 -14.06 12.93
N GLY A 44 -0.80 -14.96 12.73
CA GLY A 44 -1.92 -15.16 13.65
C GLY A 44 -1.52 -15.50 15.10
N MET A 45 -0.28 -15.95 15.32
CA MET A 45 0.25 -16.21 16.66
C MET A 45 0.87 -14.99 17.33
N LYS A 46 1.13 -13.90 16.59
CA LYS A 46 1.74 -12.70 17.18
C LYS A 46 0.71 -11.98 18.05
N ALA A 47 1.03 -11.83 19.33
CA ALA A 47 0.26 -11.05 20.28
C ALA A 47 0.80 -9.61 20.40
N ALA A 48 -0.09 -8.66 20.68
CA ALA A 48 0.26 -7.26 20.87
C ALA A 48 1.21 -7.07 22.07
N GLY A 49 2.34 -6.39 21.83
CA GLY A 49 3.36 -6.10 22.82
C GLY A 49 4.33 -7.25 23.10
N PHE A 50 4.20 -8.37 22.39
CA PHE A 50 5.17 -9.48 22.45
C PHE A 50 6.09 -9.44 21.23
N ALA A 51 7.18 -10.20 21.32
CA ALA A 51 8.11 -10.37 20.22
C ALA A 51 7.44 -10.95 18.97
N GLY A 52 8.00 -10.63 17.81
CA GLY A 52 7.56 -11.18 16.52
C GLY A 52 7.61 -10.15 15.40
N SER A 53 7.48 -10.64 14.17
CA SER A 53 7.72 -9.84 12.97
C SER A 53 6.44 -9.37 12.29
N VAL A 54 6.53 -8.22 11.62
CA VAL A 54 5.51 -7.67 10.73
C VAL A 54 6.15 -7.51 9.36
N GLY A 55 5.61 -8.21 8.36
CA GLY A 55 6.02 -8.08 6.97
C GLY A 55 5.46 -6.79 6.37
N ILE A 56 6.25 -6.12 5.54
CA ILE A 56 5.87 -4.91 4.82
C ILE A 56 5.75 -5.25 3.33
N HIS A 57 4.59 -4.94 2.79
CA HIS A 57 4.24 -5.20 1.41
C HIS A 57 4.11 -3.89 0.65
N ILE A 58 4.59 -3.89 -0.59
CA ILE A 58 4.34 -2.82 -1.55
C ILE A 58 3.66 -3.43 -2.76
N LYS A 59 2.51 -2.88 -3.13
CA LYS A 59 1.72 -3.33 -4.26
C LYS A 59 1.62 -2.24 -5.31
N ASN A 60 1.84 -2.60 -6.58
CA ASN A 60 1.57 -1.70 -7.68
C ASN A 60 0.10 -1.80 -8.10
N VAL A 61 -0.64 -0.71 -7.92
CA VAL A 61 -2.04 -0.59 -8.30
C VAL A 61 -2.25 0.33 -9.50
N GLY A 62 -1.16 0.84 -10.08
CA GLY A 62 -1.18 1.59 -11.32
C GLY A 62 -1.27 0.72 -12.57
N SER A 63 -1.45 1.34 -13.72
CA SER A 63 -1.56 0.64 -15.01
C SER A 63 -0.21 0.28 -15.66
N GLN A 64 0.91 0.74 -15.10
CA GLN A 64 2.25 0.48 -15.63
C GLN A 64 3.24 0.00 -14.56
N ARG A 65 4.27 -0.71 -15.01
CA ARG A 65 5.38 -1.16 -14.13
C ARG A 65 6.00 0.03 -13.39
N TYR A 66 6.14 -0.08 -12.07
CA TYR A 66 6.69 0.98 -11.24
C TYR A 66 8.19 0.74 -11.03
N TYR A 67 9.02 1.65 -11.53
CA TYR A 67 10.48 1.57 -11.41
C TYR A 67 11.09 2.97 -11.46
N GLY A 68 12.06 3.21 -10.58
CA GLY A 68 12.89 4.40 -10.55
C GLY A 68 14.29 4.02 -10.12
N GLU A 69 15.28 4.80 -10.54
CA GLU A 69 16.66 4.60 -10.10
C GLU A 69 16.78 4.84 -8.59
N PHE A 70 17.48 3.95 -7.89
CA PHE A 70 17.69 4.10 -6.44
C PHE A 70 18.40 5.43 -6.14
N PRO A 71 17.95 6.24 -5.16
CA PRO A 71 16.91 6.00 -4.15
C PRO A 71 15.59 6.77 -4.43
N ALA A 72 15.10 6.79 -5.67
CA ALA A 72 13.95 7.63 -6.07
C ALA A 72 12.65 7.33 -5.29
N ILE A 73 12.44 6.07 -4.90
CA ILE A 73 11.18 5.60 -4.29
C ILE A 73 11.44 5.30 -2.82
N ARG A 74 10.80 6.08 -1.93
CA ARG A 74 11.02 5.98 -0.48
C ARG A 74 9.72 6.08 0.29
N PHE A 75 9.64 5.29 1.35
CA PHE A 75 8.56 5.28 2.32
C PHE A 75 9.11 5.56 3.71
N ARG A 76 8.43 6.43 4.45
CA ARG A 76 8.63 6.60 5.88
C ARG A 76 7.72 5.63 6.62
N ILE A 77 8.28 4.90 7.56
CA ILE A 77 7.57 3.96 8.42
C ILE A 77 7.73 4.43 9.86
N ASP A 78 6.62 4.83 10.48
CA ASP A 78 6.61 5.27 11.87
C ASP A 78 5.93 4.22 12.75
N VAL A 79 6.67 3.70 13.71
CA VAL A 79 6.18 2.81 14.77
C VAL A 79 5.80 3.67 15.98
N LYS A 80 4.51 3.78 16.26
CA LYS A 80 3.96 4.68 17.28
C LYS A 80 3.40 3.90 18.47
N THR A 81 3.50 4.43 19.68
CA THR A 81 2.89 3.82 20.87
C THR A 81 1.36 3.95 20.84
N ALA A 82 0.67 2.81 20.81
CA ALA A 82 -0.78 2.72 20.98
C ALA A 82 -1.16 2.67 22.47
N GLN A 83 -0.43 1.87 23.26
CA GLN A 83 -0.64 1.67 24.69
C GLN A 83 0.70 1.39 25.37
N GLY A 84 0.81 1.73 26.65
CA GLY A 84 2.00 1.53 27.47
C GLY A 84 2.70 2.84 27.82
N PRO A 85 3.91 2.76 28.40
CA PRO A 85 4.68 3.93 28.81
C PRO A 85 5.06 4.82 27.62
N ARG A 86 5.14 6.13 27.87
CA ARG A 86 5.61 7.14 26.90
C ARG A 86 7.09 7.40 27.11
N GLY A 87 7.79 7.87 26.09
CA GLY A 87 9.25 8.05 26.11
C GLY A 87 10.08 6.76 26.13
N VAL A 88 9.45 5.59 26.22
CA VAL A 88 10.11 4.28 26.18
C VAL A 88 9.95 3.65 24.81
N ASP A 89 11.00 2.97 24.38
CA ASP A 89 11.05 2.25 23.11
C ASP A 89 11.39 0.78 23.36
N ARG A 90 11.14 -0.07 22.37
CA ARG A 90 11.61 -1.46 22.37
C ARG A 90 12.53 -1.71 21.19
N LEU A 91 13.36 -2.74 21.32
CA LEU A 91 14.21 -3.18 20.22
C LEU A 91 13.33 -3.53 19.01
N ILE A 92 13.65 -2.94 17.87
CA ILE A 92 13.05 -3.31 16.58
C ILE A 92 14.20 -3.48 15.60
N THR A 93 14.33 -4.66 15.02
CA THR A 93 15.30 -4.95 13.97
C THR A 93 14.60 -5.07 12.62
N THR A 94 15.34 -4.85 11.55
CA THR A 94 14.78 -4.80 10.19
C THR A 94 15.35 -5.91 9.32
N GLY A 95 14.54 -6.43 8.41
CA GLY A 95 15.00 -7.25 7.31
C GLY A 95 14.67 -6.65 5.96
N ASN A 96 15.49 -6.98 4.98
CA ASN A 96 15.47 -6.44 3.63
C ASN A 96 15.21 -7.57 2.64
N LEU A 97 14.25 -7.40 1.73
CA LEU A 97 13.93 -8.37 0.69
C LEU A 97 13.75 -7.66 -0.65
N ASN A 98 13.84 -8.45 -1.72
CA ASN A 98 13.43 -8.02 -3.06
C ASN A 98 14.03 -6.67 -3.50
N GLY A 99 15.31 -6.42 -3.16
CA GLY A 99 16.01 -5.20 -3.53
C GLY A 99 15.54 -3.94 -2.81
N ALA A 100 14.83 -4.07 -1.70
CA ALA A 100 14.55 -2.96 -0.82
C ALA A 100 15.57 -2.86 0.32
N TYR A 101 15.70 -1.66 0.88
CA TYR A 101 16.58 -1.36 2.01
C TYR A 101 15.83 -0.54 3.05
N ILE A 102 15.83 -1.00 4.30
CA ILE A 102 15.27 -0.28 5.45
C ILE A 102 16.42 0.26 6.30
N ARG A 103 16.44 1.59 6.48
CA ARG A 103 17.33 2.26 7.45
C ARG A 103 16.55 2.75 8.65
N ASP A 104 17.16 2.62 9.83
CA ASP A 104 16.65 3.19 11.06
C ASP A 104 16.94 4.69 11.11
N LEU A 105 15.92 5.50 11.42
CA LEU A 105 16.01 6.95 11.57
C LEU A 105 16.02 7.39 13.04
N GLY A 106 15.93 6.44 13.96
CA GLY A 106 15.98 6.65 15.40
C GLY A 106 14.61 6.78 16.07
N PHE A 107 14.66 6.94 17.40
CA PHE A 107 13.50 7.08 18.26
C PHE A 107 13.33 8.53 18.73
N ASN A 108 12.11 9.04 18.60
CA ASN A 108 11.70 10.31 19.16
C ASN A 108 10.94 10.08 20.48
N THR A 109 11.59 10.42 21.59
CA THR A 109 11.04 10.26 22.94
C THR A 109 9.81 11.13 23.18
N LYS A 110 9.72 12.32 22.56
CA LYS A 110 8.60 13.25 22.74
C LYS A 110 7.30 12.71 22.15
N THR A 111 7.40 12.03 21.01
CA THR A 111 6.23 11.47 20.31
C THR A 111 6.05 9.98 20.56
N SER A 112 7.00 9.33 21.24
CA SER A 112 7.10 7.87 21.36
C SER A 112 6.99 7.20 19.99
N THR A 113 7.90 7.57 19.09
CA THR A 113 7.89 7.09 17.70
C THR A 113 9.27 6.67 17.27
N ARG A 114 9.44 5.38 16.90
CA ARG A 114 10.61 4.93 16.15
C ARG A 114 10.31 5.04 14.66
N SER A 115 11.22 5.64 13.92
CA SER A 115 11.03 5.90 12.49
C SER A 115 12.04 5.11 11.67
N PHE A 116 11.61 4.61 10.52
CA PHE A 116 12.44 3.96 9.52
C PHE A 116 12.20 4.58 8.15
N GLU A 117 13.16 4.45 7.25
CA GLU A 117 12.98 4.71 5.82
C GLU A 117 13.20 3.43 5.02
N LEU A 118 12.19 3.03 4.27
CA LEU A 118 12.24 1.96 3.29
C LEU A 118 12.50 2.59 1.91
N THR A 119 13.53 2.11 1.22
CA THR A 119 13.86 2.52 -0.15
C THR A 119 13.76 1.33 -1.08
N LEU A 120 13.09 1.48 -2.23
CA LEU A 120 13.00 0.43 -3.25
C LEU A 120 14.08 0.62 -4.32
N SER A 121 14.75 -0.47 -4.70
CA SER A 121 15.71 -0.48 -5.81
C SER A 121 15.25 -1.34 -6.99
N ASN A 122 14.33 -2.27 -6.74
CA ASN A 122 13.78 -3.15 -7.75
C ASN A 122 12.44 -2.64 -8.29
N PRO A 123 12.07 -3.04 -9.51
CA PRO A 123 10.75 -2.75 -10.05
C PRO A 123 9.65 -3.52 -9.32
N VAL A 124 8.45 -2.95 -9.34
CA VAL A 124 7.20 -3.64 -8.96
C VAL A 124 6.30 -3.71 -10.19
N ASN A 125 6.02 -4.91 -10.69
CA ASN A 125 5.20 -5.11 -11.88
C ASN A 125 3.72 -4.78 -11.61
N VAL A 126 2.95 -4.52 -12.66
CA VAL A 126 1.52 -4.19 -12.53
C VAL A 126 0.78 -5.30 -11.78
N GLY A 127 0.07 -4.95 -10.71
CA GLY A 127 -0.67 -5.89 -9.88
C GLY A 127 0.17 -6.75 -8.94
N GLU A 128 1.51 -6.67 -9.02
CA GLU A 128 2.42 -7.39 -8.13
C GLU A 128 2.31 -6.82 -6.71
N ASP A 129 2.18 -7.73 -5.73
CA ASP A 129 2.25 -7.46 -4.31
C ASP A 129 3.53 -8.12 -3.78
N GLN A 130 4.50 -7.30 -3.38
CA GLN A 130 5.83 -7.74 -3.03
C GLN A 130 6.10 -7.53 -1.54
N LEU A 131 6.48 -8.61 -0.84
CA LEU A 131 7.07 -8.52 0.50
C LEU A 131 8.48 -7.92 0.37
N VAL A 132 8.65 -6.65 0.74
CA VAL A 132 9.91 -5.92 0.53
C VAL A 132 10.79 -5.89 1.78
N GLY A 133 10.25 -6.26 2.93
CA GLY A 133 11.02 -6.34 4.17
C GLY A 133 10.13 -6.64 5.36
N TRP A 134 10.71 -6.56 6.56
CA TRP A 134 9.96 -6.77 7.79
C TRP A 134 10.55 -5.97 8.95
N LEU A 135 9.70 -5.69 9.94
CA LEU A 135 10.10 -5.19 11.25
C LEU A 135 9.95 -6.33 12.28
N SER A 136 11.05 -6.72 12.91
CA SER A 136 11.08 -7.69 14.01
C SER A 136 11.05 -6.97 15.34
N PHE A 137 9.92 -7.04 16.02
CA PHE A 137 9.75 -6.46 17.35
C PHE A 137 10.36 -7.39 18.40
N GLY A 138 11.15 -6.82 19.30
CA GLY A 138 11.50 -7.43 20.56
C GLY A 138 10.30 -7.46 21.51
N ASP A 139 10.49 -8.12 22.65
CA ASP A 139 9.47 -8.13 23.69
C ASP A 139 9.23 -6.70 24.21
N GLY A 140 7.96 -6.33 24.35
CA GLY A 140 7.54 -4.99 24.80
C GLY A 140 7.38 -4.89 26.30
N ASP A 141 7.73 -5.93 27.07
CA ASP A 141 7.70 -5.93 28.52
C ASP A 141 8.82 -5.06 29.09
N THR A 142 8.49 -3.80 29.35
CA THR A 142 9.41 -2.85 29.98
C THR A 142 9.15 -2.79 31.49
N GLN A 143 10.10 -2.22 32.24
CA GLN A 143 9.91 -1.97 33.68
C GLN A 143 8.74 -1.02 33.98
N GLU A 144 8.33 -0.19 33.02
CA GLU A 144 7.23 0.77 33.14
C GLU A 144 5.89 0.24 32.56
N GLY A 145 5.89 -1.04 32.16
CA GLY A 145 4.73 -1.73 31.60
C GLY A 145 4.88 -2.07 30.11
N ARG A 146 3.87 -2.77 29.60
CA ARG A 146 3.93 -3.34 28.25
C ARG A 146 3.65 -2.32 27.16
N LEU A 147 4.61 -2.14 26.27
CA LEU A 147 4.45 -1.37 25.04
C LEU A 147 3.64 -2.15 24.01
N LYS A 148 2.64 -1.49 23.42
CA LYS A 148 1.93 -1.97 22.23
C LYS A 148 2.01 -0.89 21.17
N ASN A 149 2.36 -1.26 19.95
CA ASN A 149 2.60 -0.31 18.87
C ASN A 149 1.62 -0.48 17.71
N TYR A 150 1.45 0.59 16.95
CA TYR A 150 0.87 0.53 15.60
C TYR A 150 1.86 1.17 14.63
N ILE A 151 1.70 0.87 13.34
CA ILE A 151 2.59 1.35 12.29
C ILE A 151 1.80 2.28 11.38
N THR A 152 2.42 3.37 10.95
CA THR A 152 1.96 4.16 9.81
C THR A 152 3.02 4.19 8.72
N ILE A 153 2.64 3.89 7.48
CA ILE A 153 3.52 3.95 6.30
C ILE A 153 3.09 5.13 5.43
N THR A 154 4.04 5.91 4.95
CA THR A 154 3.79 7.05 4.06
C THR A 154 4.83 7.10 2.97
N GLN A 155 4.43 7.15 1.71
CA GLN A 155 5.35 7.38 0.60
C GLN A 155 5.82 8.84 0.63
N VAL A 156 7.12 9.04 0.81
CA VAL A 156 7.74 10.36 0.97
C VAL A 156 8.55 10.78 -0.26
N SER A 157 8.88 9.85 -1.14
CA SER A 157 9.57 10.08 -2.41
C SER A 157 8.99 9.16 -3.48
N ARG A 158 8.75 9.69 -4.67
CA ARG A 158 8.04 9.02 -5.76
C ARG A 158 8.54 9.52 -7.11
N LEU A 159 8.11 8.85 -8.18
CA LEU A 159 8.40 9.29 -9.54
C LEU A 159 7.65 10.59 -9.84
N ASP A 160 8.23 11.48 -10.65
CA ASP A 160 7.57 12.74 -11.01
C ASP A 160 6.21 12.54 -11.71
N SER A 161 6.04 11.43 -12.43
CA SER A 161 4.78 11.06 -13.07
C SER A 161 3.73 10.50 -12.12
N ASP A 162 4.10 10.09 -10.91
CA ASP A 162 3.16 9.65 -9.87
C ASP A 162 2.61 10.86 -9.11
N LYS A 163 1.33 11.15 -9.36
CA LYS A 163 0.57 12.21 -8.66
C LYS A 163 -0.46 11.64 -7.68
N SER A 164 -0.57 10.32 -7.56
CA SER A 164 -1.57 9.63 -6.73
C SER A 164 -1.20 9.73 -5.26
N LYS A 165 -2.10 10.23 -4.40
CA LYS A 165 -1.81 10.44 -2.95
C LYS A 165 -2.84 9.81 -2.02
N GLU A 166 -3.79 9.08 -2.58
CA GLU A 166 -5.01 8.68 -1.85
C GLU A 166 -4.80 7.38 -1.05
N ASN A 167 -3.86 6.55 -1.47
CA ASN A 167 -3.67 5.15 -1.04
C ASN A 167 -2.23 4.85 -0.55
N ASP A 168 -1.39 5.87 -0.44
CA ASP A 168 0.03 5.75 -0.10
C ASP A 168 0.46 6.71 1.02
N GLN A 169 -0.50 7.46 1.58
CA GLN A 169 -0.30 8.41 2.68
C GLN A 169 -0.93 7.89 3.97
N ASN A 170 -0.17 7.90 5.07
CA ASN A 170 -0.65 7.54 6.41
C ASN A 170 -1.36 6.18 6.49
N ILE A 171 -0.85 5.18 5.77
CA ILE A 171 -1.38 3.82 5.78
C ILE A 171 -1.23 3.22 7.18
N ASP A 172 -2.37 3.10 7.86
CA ASP A 172 -2.45 2.67 9.26
C ASP A 172 -2.56 1.14 9.36
N SER A 173 -1.68 0.53 10.15
CA SER A 173 -1.67 -0.91 10.35
C SER A 173 -3.00 -1.45 10.86
N ARG A 174 -3.78 -0.67 11.62
CA ARG A 174 -5.07 -1.10 12.18
C ARG A 174 -6.13 -1.38 11.12
N SER A 175 -5.96 -0.89 9.90
CA SER A 175 -6.84 -1.13 8.76
C SER A 175 -6.15 -1.83 7.57
N HIS A 176 -4.81 -1.87 7.54
CA HIS A 176 -4.04 -2.40 6.40
C HIS A 176 -3.14 -3.59 6.77
N THR A 177 -3.46 -4.28 7.85
CA THR A 177 -2.74 -5.51 8.24
C THR A 177 -3.61 -6.74 8.04
N THR A 178 -3.07 -7.74 7.35
CA THR A 178 -3.66 -9.08 7.24
C THR A 178 -2.89 -10.09 8.07
N LEU A 179 -3.55 -11.18 8.41
CA LEU A 179 -2.92 -12.37 8.93
C LEU A 179 -2.23 -13.11 7.79
N ASP A 180 -1.18 -13.85 8.11
CA ASP A 180 -0.54 -14.84 7.22
C ASP A 180 -1.53 -15.88 6.67
N THR A 181 -2.66 -16.08 7.35
CA THR A 181 -3.77 -16.93 6.91
C THR A 181 -4.83 -16.23 6.06
N GLY A 182 -4.65 -14.95 5.72
CA GLY A 182 -5.52 -14.19 4.80
C GLY A 182 -6.70 -13.43 5.44
N GLY A 183 -6.83 -13.43 6.77
CA GLY A 183 -7.84 -12.66 7.50
C GLY A 183 -7.39 -11.24 7.88
N ALA A 184 -8.30 -10.38 8.33
CA ALA A 184 -7.93 -9.07 8.88
C ALA A 184 -7.25 -9.22 10.26
N ALA A 185 -6.17 -8.48 10.48
CA ALA A 185 -5.49 -8.38 11.77
C ALA A 185 -5.86 -7.08 12.48
N LYS A 186 -5.73 -7.05 13.81
CA LYS A 186 -5.96 -5.82 14.60
C LYS A 186 -4.96 -4.69 14.31
N GLY A 187 -3.81 -5.03 13.72
CA GLY A 187 -2.75 -4.07 13.42
C GLY A 187 -2.11 -3.40 14.64
N ILE A 188 -2.19 -4.06 15.81
CA ILE A 188 -1.50 -3.67 17.03
C ILE A 188 -0.48 -4.76 17.36
N PHE A 189 0.78 -4.35 17.53
CA PHE A 189 1.95 -5.23 17.59
C PHE A 189 2.68 -5.12 18.92
#